data_AF-A0A8T4P4W0-F1
#
_entry.id   AF-A0A8T4P4W0-F1
#
_cell.length_a   1.000
_cell.length_b   1.000
_cell.length_c   1.000
_cell.angle_alpha   90.00
_cell.angle_beta   90.00
_cell.angle_gamma   90.00
#
_symmetry.space_group_name_H-M   'P 1'
#
loop_
_entity.id
_entity.type
_entity.pdbx_description
1 polymer ?
#
loop_
_entity_poly.entity_id
_entity_poly.type
_entity_poly.pdbx_seq_one_letter_code
_entity_poly.pdbx_strand_id
1 'polypeptide(L)'
;MAGKMDRDVMYLEIEKSRIEREKSKLVLDKSLLLYFVFMVVGVIGFVFGYLDNVMLNVMIIVGIMILVIGSVPYLVIVSKEEKKIKEYLGKLK
;
A
#
# COMPACT_ATOMS: atom_id res chain seq x y z
N MET A 1 -12.89 36.33 -12.56
CA MET A 1 -12.34 35.09 -13.16
C MET A 1 -11.40 34.33 -12.22
N ALA A 2 -10.70 34.99 -11.28
CA ALA A 2 -9.81 34.35 -10.31
C ALA A 2 -10.46 33.23 -9.45
N GLY A 3 -11.63 33.48 -8.84
CA GLY A 3 -12.27 32.49 -7.95
C GLY A 3 -12.87 31.24 -8.61
N LYS A 4 -12.85 31.11 -9.94
CA LYS A 4 -13.14 29.82 -10.62
C LYS A 4 -11.88 28.96 -10.72
N MET A 5 -10.77 29.59 -11.10
CA MET A 5 -9.47 28.94 -11.23
C MET A 5 -9.00 28.33 -9.91
N ASP A 6 -9.20 29.01 -8.79
CA ASP A 6 -8.84 28.47 -7.46
C ASP A 6 -9.64 27.23 -7.07
N ARG A 7 -10.91 27.15 -7.47
CA ARG A 7 -11.78 25.99 -7.19
C ARG A 7 -11.42 24.80 -8.08
N ASP A 8 -11.09 25.06 -9.34
CA ASP A 8 -10.68 24.03 -10.29
C ASP A 8 -9.33 23.41 -9.87
N VAL A 9 -8.37 24.24 -9.41
CA VAL A 9 -7.09 23.77 -8.86
C VAL A 9 -7.30 22.94 -7.59
N MET A 10 -8.17 23.40 -6.68
CA MET A 10 -8.50 22.65 -5.46
C MET A 10 -9.15 21.28 -5.79
N TYR A 11 -10.03 21.23 -6.78
CA TYR A 11 -10.66 19.97 -7.22
C TYR A 11 -9.61 18.98 -7.77
N LEU A 12 -8.69 19.48 -8.60
CA LEU A 12 -7.60 18.68 -9.15
C LEU A 12 -6.66 18.13 -8.07
N GLU A 13 -6.38 18.90 -7.01
CA GLU A 13 -5.57 18.41 -5.89
C GLU A 13 -6.25 17.28 -5.11
N ILE A 14 -7.56 17.38 -4.87
CA ILE A 14 -8.36 16.35 -4.21
C ILE A 14 -8.38 15.08 -5.05
N GLU A 15 -8.61 15.22 -6.35
CA GLU A 15 -8.67 14.10 -7.28
C GLU A 15 -7.31 13.42 -7.42
N LYS A 16 -6.22 14.18 -7.50
CA LYS A 16 -4.85 13.65 -7.45
C LYS A 16 -4.59 12.85 -6.18
N SER A 17 -4.97 13.37 -5.01
CA SER A 17 -4.81 12.67 -3.73
C SER A 17 -5.55 11.33 -3.73
N ARG A 18 -6.79 11.33 -4.22
CA ARG A 18 -7.59 10.11 -4.36
C ARG A 18 -6.92 9.08 -5.28
N ILE A 19 -6.41 9.50 -6.42
CA ILE A 19 -5.71 8.63 -7.37
C ILE A 19 -4.43 8.05 -6.74
N GLU A 20 -3.65 8.86 -6.02
CA GLU A 20 -2.44 8.39 -5.32
C GLU A 20 -2.78 7.32 -4.27
N ARG A 21 -3.84 7.52 -3.49
CA ARG A 21 -4.33 6.53 -2.53
C ARG A 21 -4.79 5.24 -3.21
N GLU A 22 -5.55 5.35 -4.30
CA GLU A 22 -6.02 4.18 -5.05
C GLU A 22 -4.85 3.39 -5.67
N LYS A 23 -3.84 4.07 -6.23
CA LYS A 23 -2.62 3.43 -6.73
C LYS A 23 -1.87 2.67 -5.63
N SER A 24 -1.69 3.27 -4.46
CA SER A 24 -1.00 2.58 -3.37
C SER A 24 -1.81 1.46 -2.73
N LYS A 25 -3.14 1.57 -2.76
CA LYS A 25 -4.01 0.44 -2.39
C LYS A 25 -3.85 -0.73 -3.35
N LEU A 26 -3.73 -0.48 -4.66
CA LEU A 26 -3.47 -1.54 -5.65
C LEU A 26 -2.14 -2.23 -5.39
N VAL A 27 -1.08 -1.49 -5.07
CA VAL A 27 0.22 -2.07 -4.73
C VAL A 27 0.12 -2.96 -3.49
N LEU A 28 -0.55 -2.50 -2.43
CA LEU A 28 -0.79 -3.28 -1.22
C LEU A 28 -1.56 -4.57 -1.52
N ASP A 29 -2.63 -4.48 -2.31
CA ASP A 29 -3.46 -5.62 -2.71
C ASP A 29 -2.66 -6.67 -3.49
N LYS A 30 -1.84 -6.23 -4.46
CA LYS A 30 -0.95 -7.13 -5.21
C LYS A 30 0.11 -7.79 -4.33
N SER A 31 0.70 -7.04 -3.39
CA SER A 31 1.66 -7.59 -2.42
C SER A 31 1.02 -8.62 -1.50
N LEU A 32 -0.20 -8.37 -1.01
CA LEU A 32 -0.95 -9.33 -0.20
C LEU A 32 -1.24 -10.61 -0.98
N LEU A 33 -1.72 -10.48 -2.22
CA LEU A 33 -1.98 -11.63 -3.08
C LEU A 33 -0.70 -12.44 -3.34
N LEU A 34 0.42 -11.76 -3.63
CA LEU A 34 1.70 -12.42 -3.85
C LEU A 34 2.19 -13.17 -2.60
N TYR A 35 2.04 -12.57 -1.42
CA TYR A 35 2.34 -13.22 -0.14
C TYR A 35 1.50 -14.50 0.03
N PHE A 36 0.19 -14.43 -0.20
CA PHE A 36 -0.68 -15.60 -0.09
C PHE A 36 -0.28 -16.71 -1.06
N VAL A 37 0.01 -16.37 -2.32
CA VAL A 37 0.48 -17.36 -3.32
C VAL A 37 1.79 -18.00 -2.87
N PHE A 38 2.75 -17.21 -2.40
CA PHE A 38 4.03 -17.72 -1.89
C PHE A 38 3.84 -18.65 -0.70
N MET A 39 2.96 -18.31 0.24
CA MET A 39 2.67 -19.16 1.39
C MET A 39 2.00 -20.47 0.98
N VAL A 40 1.03 -20.44 0.07
CA VAL A 40 0.35 -21.64 -0.43
C VAL A 40 1.35 -22.56 -1.14
N VAL A 41 2.14 -22.02 -2.07
CA VAL A 41 3.15 -22.79 -2.80
C VAL A 41 4.24 -23.31 -1.85
N GLY A 42 4.67 -22.51 -0.87
CA GLY A 42 5.66 -22.91 0.12
C GLY A 42 5.17 -24.06 1.00
N VAL A 43 3.95 -23.98 1.51
CA VAL A 43 3.34 -25.05 2.33
C VAL A 43 3.13 -26.31 1.50
N ILE A 44 2.57 -26.20 0.29
CA ILE A 44 2.38 -27.35 -0.61
C ILE A 44 3.73 -27.99 -0.93
N GLY A 45 4.71 -27.20 -1.38
CA GLY A 45 6.04 -27.69 -1.74
C GLY A 45 6.75 -28.38 -0.58
N PHE A 46 6.57 -27.88 0.65
CA PHE A 46 7.11 -28.50 1.85
C PHE A 46 6.40 -29.83 2.19
N VAL A 47 5.07 -29.87 2.15
CA VAL A 47 4.27 -31.08 2.46
C VAL A 47 4.58 -32.22 1.49
N PHE A 48 4.77 -31.92 0.21
CA PHE A 48 5.11 -32.92 -0.81
C PHE A 48 6.62 -33.27 -0.84
N GLY A 49 7.43 -32.69 0.04
CA GLY A 49 8.87 -32.96 0.12
C GLY A 49 9.71 -32.38 -1.02
N TYR A 50 9.14 -31.45 -1.81
CA TYR A 50 9.87 -30.72 -2.86
C TYR A 50 10.74 -29.59 -2.29
N LEU A 51 10.43 -29.10 -1.10
CA LEU A 51 11.16 -28.01 -0.43
C LEU A 51 11.71 -28.48 0.92
N ASP A 52 12.98 -28.20 1.16
CA ASP A 52 13.62 -28.36 2.48
C ASP A 52 13.23 -27.18 3.41
N ASN A 53 13.35 -27.39 4.72
CA ASN A 53 13.15 -26.42 5.79
C ASN A 53 13.87 -25.10 5.54
N VAL A 54 15.10 -25.15 5.01
CA VAL A 54 15.88 -23.95 4.67
C VAL A 54 15.15 -23.12 3.60
N MET A 55 14.63 -23.78 2.56
CA MET A 55 13.97 -23.12 1.45
C MET A 55 12.58 -22.59 1.85
N LEU A 56 11.86 -23.31 2.71
CA LEU A 56 10.61 -22.83 3.31
C LEU A 56 10.84 -21.54 4.13
N ASN A 57 11.88 -21.51 4.97
CA ASN A 57 12.22 -20.32 5.77
C ASN A 57 12.55 -19.11 4.88
N VAL A 58 13.29 -19.32 3.78
CA VAL A 58 13.57 -18.27 2.80
C VAL A 58 12.27 -17.76 2.17
N MET A 59 11.35 -18.64 1.76
CA MET A 59 10.07 -18.22 1.19
C MET A 59 9.24 -17.38 2.18
N ILE A 60 9.21 -17.77 3.46
CA ILE A 60 8.51 -17.00 4.50
C ILE A 60 9.14 -15.60 4.64
N ILE A 61 10.47 -15.51 4.73
CA ILE A 61 11.17 -14.22 4.87
C ILE A 61 10.92 -13.33 3.65
N VAL A 62 10.99 -13.87 2.44
CA VAL A 62 10.71 -13.14 1.19
C VAL A 62 9.26 -12.67 1.17
N GLY A 63 8.31 -13.52 1.58
CA GLY A 63 6.90 -13.15 1.72
C GLY A 63 6.69 -11.97 2.66
N ILE A 64 7.35 -11.98 3.82
CA ILE A 64 7.29 -10.86 4.79
C ILE A 64 7.89 -9.58 4.17
N MET A 65 9.02 -9.68 3.47
CA MET A 65 9.61 -8.51 2.80
C MET A 65 8.67 -7.89 1.76
N ILE A 66 7.98 -8.72 0.97
CA ILE A 66 6.97 -8.27 0.00
C ILE A 66 5.84 -7.47 0.69
N LEU A 67 5.37 -7.96 1.85
CA LEU A 67 4.34 -7.27 2.63
C LEU A 67 4.83 -5.91 3.14
N VAL A 68 6.06 -5.84 3.66
CA VAL A 68 6.67 -4.59 4.13
C VAL A 68 6.76 -3.59 2.98
N ILE A 69 7.31 -3.99 1.83
CA ILE A 69 7.47 -3.14 0.65
C ILE A 69 6.11 -2.67 0.13
N GLY A 70 5.09 -3.54 0.14
CA GLY A 70 3.72 -3.18 -0.28
C GLY A 70 2.98 -2.26 0.68
N SER A 71 3.23 -2.38 1.99
CA SER A 71 2.52 -1.64 3.03
C SER A 71 3.04 -0.22 3.23
N VAL A 72 4.36 -0.02 3.11
CA VAL A 72 5.02 1.29 3.27
C VAL A 72 4.39 2.40 2.43
N PRO A 73 4.22 2.27 1.09
CA PRO A 73 3.69 3.37 0.28
C PRO A 73 2.26 3.75 0.68
N TYR A 74 1.42 2.77 0.99
CA TYR A 74 0.05 3.00 1.44
C TYR A 74 0.02 3.77 2.77
N LEU A 75 0.78 3.32 3.77
CA LEU A 75 0.85 3.98 5.08
C LEU A 75 1.38 5.42 4.97
N VAL A 76 2.38 5.65 4.13
CA VAL A 76 2.93 6.99 3.91
C VAL A 76 1.90 7.94 3.29
N ILE A 77 1.14 7.49 2.28
CA ILE A 77 0.12 8.33 1.63
C ILE A 77 -1.05 8.62 2.56
N VAL A 78 -1.57 7.61 3.25
CA VAL A 78 -2.66 7.81 4.23
C VAL A 78 -2.22 8.75 5.35
N SER A 79 -1.00 8.59 5.87
CA SER A 79 -0.45 9.49 6.89
C SER A 79 -0.30 10.93 6.40
N LYS A 80 0.07 11.13 5.12
CA LYS A 80 0.14 12.47 4.51
C LYS A 80 -1.25 13.09 4.37
N GLU A 81 -2.26 12.32 3.97
CA GLU A 81 -3.65 12.77 3.89
C GLU A 81 -4.19 13.17 5.27
N GLU A 82 -3.98 12.32 6.29
CA GLU A 82 -4.40 12.63 7.66
C GLU A 82 -3.75 13.90 8.20
N LYS A 83 -2.46 14.11 7.94
CA LYS A 83 -1.74 15.33 8.33
C LYS A 83 -2.32 16.57 7.65
N LYS A 84 -2.60 16.51 6.34
CA LYS A 84 -3.24 17.61 5.61
C LYS A 84 -4.61 17.95 6.20
N ILE A 85 -5.44 16.94 6.49
CA ILE A 85 -6.77 17.14 7.10
C ILE A 85 -6.64 17.79 8.47
N LYS A 86 -5.72 17.32 9.32
CA LYS A 86 -5.46 17.91 10.64
C LYS A 86 -5.00 19.37 10.54
N GLU A 87 -4.17 19.71 9.55
CA GLU A 87 -3.73 21.09 9.34
C GLU A 87 -4.90 22.01 8.95
N TYR A 88 -5.80 21.55 8.06
CA TYR A 88 -7.00 22.31 7.72
C TYR A 88 -7.95 22.49 8.90
N LEU A 89 -8.15 21.44 9.72
CA LEU A 89 -8.97 21.52 10.93
C LEU A 89 -8.35 22.45 11.99
N GLY A 90 -7.03 22.46 12.13
CA GLY A 90 -6.32 23.37 13.04
C GLY A 90 -6.41 24.84 12.65
N LYS A 91 -6.52 25.15 11.34
CA LYS A 91 -6.72 26.51 10.84
C LYS A 91 -8.17 27.03 10.98
N LEU A 92 -9.12 26.13 11.22
CA LEU A 92 -10.54 26.45 11.41
C LEU A 92 -10.90 26.68 12.89
N LYS A 93 -9.95 26.53 13.80
CA LYS A 93 -10.11 26.67 15.25
C LYS A 93 -9.36 27.91 15.74
#